data_AF-A0A939VT54-F1
#
_entry.id   AF-A0A939VT54-F1
#
_cell.length_a   1.000
_cell.length_b   1.000
_cell.length_c   1.000
_cell.angle_alpha   90.00
_cell.angle_beta   90.00
_cell.angle_gamma   90.00
#
_symmetry.space_group_name_H-M   'P 1'
#
loop_
_entity.id
_entity.type
_entity.pdbx_description
1 polymer ?
#
loop_
_entity_poly.entity_id
_entity_poly.type
_entity_poly.pdbx_seq_one_letter_code
_entity_poly.pdbx_strand_id
1 'polypeptide(L)'
;MKFKGLRGILIFLFAALAFMGFFFRLNNKKSPSTEEEEVKKATPVQIALERNLTTNYPNTPKEVVKYFSEITQCYYNETFDDDEQLEALARQMLKLYDDELVSYKAYEDYLFDLKSDIKFYNENGYTISSFAPSASTDVVFFTEDGFEWARLWCAYTIKAGKDRKTINEVFVLRKDDKSHWRIYGWKEDNG
;
A
#
# COMPACT_ATOMS: atom_id res chain seq x y z
N MET A 1 23.17 4.44 -10.13
CA MET A 1 22.38 3.20 -10.24
C MET A 1 21.14 3.47 -11.10
N LYS A 2 20.75 2.64 -12.09
CA LYS A 2 19.58 2.96 -12.96
C LYS A 2 18.28 2.55 -12.26
N PHE A 3 17.73 3.45 -11.43
CA PHE A 3 16.39 3.29 -10.87
C PHE A 3 15.35 3.46 -11.98
N LYS A 4 14.65 2.37 -12.33
CA LYS A 4 13.58 2.36 -13.33
C LYS A 4 12.23 2.63 -12.65
N GLY A 5 12.06 3.83 -12.10
CA GLY A 5 10.83 4.25 -11.41
C GLY A 5 9.55 4.25 -12.26
N LEU A 6 9.65 4.15 -13.60
CA LEU A 6 8.50 4.14 -14.51
C LEU A 6 8.16 2.78 -15.10
N ARG A 7 9.18 1.96 -15.35
CA ARG A 7 8.98 0.69 -16.05
C ARG A 7 8.42 -0.37 -15.11
N GLY A 8 8.70 -0.26 -13.80
CA GLY A 8 8.11 -1.14 -12.78
C GLY A 8 6.59 -1.00 -12.73
N ILE A 9 6.04 0.23 -12.75
CA ILE A 9 4.58 0.47 -12.72
C ILE A 9 3.89 -0.08 -13.97
N LEU A 10 4.49 0.12 -15.16
CA LEU A 10 3.99 -0.46 -16.41
C LEU A 10 4.08 -2.00 -16.42
N ILE A 11 5.13 -2.57 -15.83
CA ILE A 11 5.31 -4.02 -15.70
C ILE A 11 4.37 -4.60 -14.64
N PHE A 12 4.05 -3.88 -13.56
CA PHE A 12 3.08 -4.29 -12.54
C PHE A 12 1.66 -4.29 -13.09
N LEU A 13 1.30 -3.26 -13.88
CA LEU A 13 0.07 -3.22 -14.69
C LEU A 13 0.03 -4.36 -15.74
N PHE A 14 1.14 -4.61 -16.45
CA PHE A 14 1.22 -5.70 -17.43
C PHE A 14 1.18 -7.09 -16.78
N ALA A 15 1.79 -7.25 -15.60
CA ALA A 15 1.75 -8.47 -14.81
C ALA A 15 0.34 -8.69 -14.27
N ALA A 16 -0.34 -7.66 -13.77
CA ALA A 16 -1.74 -7.72 -13.35
C ALA A 16 -2.67 -8.11 -14.53
N LEU A 17 -2.46 -7.54 -15.72
CA LEU A 17 -3.19 -7.89 -16.95
C LEU A 17 -2.87 -9.31 -17.46
N ALA A 18 -1.63 -9.77 -17.36
CA ALA A 18 -1.23 -11.14 -17.72
C ALA A 18 -1.77 -12.18 -16.72
N PHE A 19 -1.82 -11.85 -15.42
CA PHE A 19 -2.53 -12.63 -14.40
C PHE A 19 -4.04 -12.69 -14.69
N MET A 20 -4.65 -11.59 -15.16
CA MET A 20 -6.06 -11.52 -15.58
C MET A 20 -6.36 -12.48 -16.74
N GLY A 21 -5.50 -12.52 -17.76
CA GLY A 21 -5.65 -13.40 -18.93
C GLY A 21 -5.51 -14.89 -18.61
N PHE A 22 -4.65 -15.24 -17.64
CA PHE A 22 -4.52 -16.62 -17.16
C PHE A 22 -5.71 -17.05 -16.28
N PHE A 23 -6.24 -16.16 -15.44
CA PHE A 23 -7.38 -16.44 -14.55
C PHE A 23 -8.74 -16.50 -15.26
N PHE A 24 -8.96 -15.68 -16.31
CA PHE A 24 -10.22 -15.70 -17.06
C PHE A 24 -10.48 -17.05 -17.75
N ARG A 25 -9.43 -17.86 -17.95
CA ARG A 25 -9.56 -19.22 -18.48
C ARG A 25 -10.03 -20.24 -17.44
N LEU A 26 -9.93 -19.94 -16.14
CA LEU A 26 -10.06 -20.95 -15.09
C LEU A 26 -11.29 -20.87 -14.19
N ASN A 27 -12.08 -19.78 -14.12
CA ASN A 27 -13.27 -19.84 -13.26
C ASN A 27 -14.47 -19.01 -13.71
N ASN A 28 -15.36 -19.69 -14.44
CA ASN A 28 -16.79 -19.41 -14.48
C ASN A 28 -17.47 -20.27 -13.40
N LYS A 29 -17.67 -19.74 -12.19
CA LYS A 29 -18.73 -20.18 -11.23
C LYS A 29 -18.73 -19.29 -9.98
N LYS A 30 -19.85 -18.62 -9.73
CA LYS A 30 -20.14 -17.83 -8.53
C LYS A 30 -20.59 -18.73 -7.36
N SER A 31 -20.29 -18.31 -6.12
CA SER A 31 -21.01 -18.72 -4.90
C SER A 31 -20.86 -17.63 -3.81
N PRO A 32 -21.81 -17.48 -2.86
CA PRO A 32 -22.06 -16.24 -2.13
C PRO A 32 -21.25 -16.11 -0.82
N SER A 33 -21.03 -14.86 -0.40
CA SER A 33 -20.29 -14.45 0.79
C SER A 33 -21.17 -14.46 2.05
N THR A 34 -20.58 -14.93 3.16
CA THR A 34 -21.14 -14.91 4.51
C THR A 34 -20.83 -13.56 5.17
N GLU A 35 -21.86 -12.91 5.70
CA GLU A 35 -21.80 -11.68 6.49
C GLU A 35 -21.27 -12.00 7.90
N GLU A 36 -20.29 -11.23 8.40
CA GLU A 36 -19.84 -11.25 9.79
C GLU A 36 -20.09 -9.88 10.44
N GLU A 37 -20.47 -9.94 11.72
CA GLU A 37 -21.22 -8.95 12.51
C GLU A 37 -20.49 -7.62 12.79
N GLU A 38 -21.23 -6.51 12.63
CA GLU A 38 -20.88 -5.17 13.10
C GLU A 38 -20.83 -5.10 14.64
N VAL A 39 -19.63 -4.92 15.20
CA VAL A 39 -19.46 -4.40 16.56
C VAL A 39 -18.96 -2.97 16.46
N LYS A 40 -19.76 -2.00 16.93
CA LYS A 40 -19.45 -0.57 17.01
C LYS A 40 -18.16 -0.30 17.80
N LYS A 41 -17.03 -0.34 17.12
CA LYS A 41 -15.75 0.30 17.48
C LYS A 41 -15.47 1.33 16.39
N ALA A 42 -14.75 2.41 16.70
CA ALA A 42 -14.34 3.40 15.70
C ALA A 42 -13.78 2.67 14.46
N THR A 43 -14.25 3.04 13.27
CA THR A 43 -13.89 2.28 12.06
C THR A 43 -12.38 2.38 11.86
N PRO A 44 -11.70 1.34 11.32
CA PRO A 44 -10.27 1.40 11.03
C PRO A 44 -9.86 2.66 10.23
N VAL A 45 -10.76 3.12 9.34
CA VAL A 45 -10.66 4.39 8.62
C VAL A 45 -10.57 5.59 9.58
N GLN A 46 -11.46 5.69 10.57
CA GLN A 46 -11.43 6.79 11.55
C GLN A 46 -10.13 6.80 12.36
N ILE A 47 -9.66 5.63 12.81
CA ILE A 47 -8.41 5.51 13.57
C ILE A 47 -7.21 5.96 12.72
N ALA A 48 -7.17 5.56 11.45
CA ALA A 48 -6.13 6.01 10.52
C ALA A 48 -6.19 7.53 10.31
N LEU A 49 -7.40 8.09 10.16
CA LEU A 49 -7.65 9.51 9.95
C LEU A 49 -7.31 10.39 11.16
N GLU A 50 -7.53 9.90 12.38
CA GLU A 50 -7.20 10.60 13.63
C GLU A 50 -5.68 10.84 13.79
N ARG A 51 -4.83 10.08 13.09
CA ARG A 51 -3.38 10.23 13.17
C ARG A 51 -2.91 11.49 12.45
N ASN A 52 -2.56 12.51 13.23
CA ASN A 52 -2.07 13.77 12.70
C ASN A 52 -0.56 13.68 12.34
N LEU A 53 -0.28 13.33 11.09
CA LEU A 53 1.08 13.30 10.52
C LEU A 53 1.81 14.65 10.51
N THR A 54 1.10 15.76 10.71
CA THR A 54 1.70 17.10 10.77
C THR A 54 2.36 17.39 12.13
N THR A 55 1.84 16.79 13.20
CA THR A 55 2.37 16.98 14.57
C THR A 55 3.20 15.81 15.05
N ASN A 56 2.86 14.58 14.65
CA ASN A 56 3.51 13.36 15.12
C ASN A 56 3.84 12.43 13.93
N TYR A 57 4.80 12.85 13.11
CA TYR A 57 5.27 12.05 11.99
C TYR A 57 6.08 10.84 12.49
N PRO A 58 5.93 9.64 11.90
CA PRO A 58 6.71 8.47 12.28
C PRO A 58 8.23 8.68 12.15
N ASN A 59 8.98 8.42 13.22
CA ASN A 59 10.41 8.73 13.27
C ASN A 59 11.29 7.63 12.65
N THR A 60 10.73 6.43 12.42
CA THR A 60 11.49 5.28 11.91
C THR A 60 10.91 4.74 10.60
N PRO A 61 11.74 4.18 9.71
CA PRO A 61 11.25 3.59 8.45
C PRO A 61 10.20 2.51 8.67
N LYS A 62 10.36 1.73 9.74
CA LYS A 62 9.42 0.67 10.13
C LYS A 62 8.04 1.22 10.48
N GLU A 63 7.97 2.32 11.23
CA GLU A 63 6.69 2.93 11.59
C GLU A 63 6.02 3.59 10.38
N VAL A 64 6.79 4.17 9.46
CA VAL A 64 6.26 4.67 8.18
C VAL A 64 5.62 3.53 7.38
N VAL A 65 6.32 2.42 7.20
CA VAL A 65 5.80 1.24 6.49
C VAL A 65 4.61 0.62 7.23
N LYS A 66 4.63 0.59 8.57
CA LYS A 66 3.50 0.13 9.36
C LYS A 66 2.26 0.97 9.10
N TYR A 67 2.37 2.29 9.15
CA TYR A 67 1.23 3.17 8.95
C TYR A 67 0.75 3.15 7.49
N PHE A 68 1.66 3.09 6.51
CA PHE A 68 1.31 2.80 5.12
C PHE A 68 0.49 1.51 4.99
N SER A 69 0.89 0.46 5.71
CA SER A 69 0.19 -0.84 5.70
C SER A 69 -1.19 -0.76 6.35
N GLU A 70 -1.34 0.02 7.43
CA GLU A 70 -2.63 0.28 8.08
C GLU A 70 -3.61 0.98 7.12
N ILE A 71 -3.17 2.03 6.42
CA ILE A 71 -4.00 2.72 5.42
C ILE A 71 -4.33 1.78 4.25
N THR A 72 -3.35 1.03 3.75
CA THR A 72 -3.54 0.07 2.65
C THR A 72 -4.55 -1.01 3.03
N GLN A 73 -4.50 -1.48 4.28
CA GLN A 73 -5.49 -2.43 4.79
C GLN A 73 -6.89 -1.81 4.84
N CYS A 74 -7.02 -0.54 5.24
CA CYS A 74 -8.30 0.17 5.19
C CYS A 74 -8.85 0.24 3.76
N TYR A 75 -8.02 0.53 2.76
CA TYR A 75 -8.45 0.60 1.36
C TYR A 75 -9.10 -0.69 0.84
N TYR A 76 -8.56 -1.84 1.20
CA TYR A 76 -9.00 -3.11 0.63
C TYR A 76 -9.97 -3.91 1.51
N ASN A 77 -10.15 -3.51 2.76
CA ASN A 77 -11.03 -4.23 3.69
C ASN A 77 -12.33 -3.49 4.00
N GLU A 78 -12.39 -2.18 3.76
CA GLU A 78 -13.54 -1.34 4.10
C GLU A 78 -14.32 -0.94 2.84
N THR A 79 -15.61 -0.67 3.02
CA THR A 79 -16.44 -0.04 1.98
C THR A 79 -16.53 1.46 2.26
N PHE A 80 -16.15 2.27 1.27
CA PHE A 80 -16.26 3.72 1.35
C PHE A 80 -17.61 4.14 0.78
N ASP A 81 -18.56 4.44 1.66
CA ASP A 81 -19.88 4.96 1.26
C ASP A 81 -19.79 6.42 0.79
N ASP A 82 -18.75 7.14 1.21
CA ASP A 82 -18.47 8.53 0.89
C ASP A 82 -17.04 8.69 0.35
N ASP A 83 -16.91 9.37 -0.79
CA ASP A 83 -15.64 9.69 -1.44
C ASP A 83 -14.75 10.59 -0.56
N GLU A 84 -15.32 11.39 0.35
CA GLU A 84 -14.54 12.28 1.22
C GLU A 84 -13.58 11.52 2.14
N GLN A 85 -14.01 10.38 2.69
CA GLN A 85 -13.17 9.57 3.58
C GLN A 85 -12.00 8.93 2.80
N LEU A 86 -12.30 8.44 1.60
CA LEU A 86 -11.29 7.86 0.72
C LEU A 86 -10.26 8.93 0.32
N GLU A 87 -10.70 10.13 -0.04
CA GLU A 87 -9.82 11.24 -0.36
C GLU A 87 -8.97 11.68 0.84
N ALA A 88 -9.55 11.71 2.04
CA ALA A 88 -8.81 12.05 3.25
C ALA A 88 -7.69 11.03 3.53
N LEU A 89 -7.98 9.73 3.41
CA LEU A 89 -6.96 8.67 3.51
C LEU A 89 -5.93 8.79 2.38
N ALA A 90 -6.36 9.07 1.15
CA ALA A 90 -5.47 9.28 0.00
C ALA A 90 -4.47 10.40 0.28
N ARG A 91 -4.92 11.52 0.84
CA ARG A 91 -4.05 12.63 1.27
C ARG A 91 -3.11 12.24 2.40
N GLN A 92 -3.54 11.39 3.34
CA GLN A 92 -2.64 10.87 4.38
C GLN A 92 -1.57 9.95 3.81
N MET A 93 -1.94 9.09 2.85
CA MET A 93 -1.01 8.21 2.16
C MET A 93 0.05 9.01 1.39
N LEU A 94 -0.36 10.05 0.67
CA LEU A 94 0.56 10.93 -0.07
C LEU A 94 1.57 11.64 0.85
N LYS A 95 1.19 11.93 2.11
CA LYS A 95 2.15 12.46 3.09
C LYS A 95 3.21 11.41 3.48
N LEU A 96 3.04 10.13 3.23
CA LEU A 96 4.08 9.13 3.50
C LEU A 96 5.03 8.96 2.31
N TYR A 97 4.66 9.46 1.14
CA TYR A 97 5.46 9.37 -0.07
C TYR A 97 6.49 10.48 -0.14
N ASP A 98 7.56 10.18 -0.86
CA ASP A 98 8.58 11.15 -1.20
C ASP A 98 8.05 12.14 -2.25
N ASP A 99 8.49 13.39 -2.17
CA ASP A 99 8.01 14.46 -3.06
C ASP A 99 8.27 14.14 -4.54
N GLU A 100 9.37 13.44 -4.88
CA GLU A 100 9.61 12.98 -6.25
C GLU A 100 8.56 11.96 -6.71
N LEU A 101 8.18 11.03 -5.83
CA LEU A 101 7.15 10.04 -6.12
C LEU A 101 5.78 10.70 -6.30
N VAL A 102 5.44 11.67 -5.44
CA VAL A 102 4.19 12.44 -5.54
C VAL A 102 4.17 13.28 -6.82
N SER A 103 5.29 13.90 -7.19
CA SER A 103 5.38 14.77 -8.37
C SER A 103 5.18 14.04 -9.70
N TYR A 104 5.32 12.71 -9.71
CA TYR A 104 5.25 11.91 -10.92
C TYR A 104 3.83 11.85 -11.52
N LYS A 105 2.79 12.04 -10.70
CA LYS A 105 1.40 11.89 -11.13
C LYS A 105 0.51 13.00 -10.57
N ALA A 106 -0.43 13.50 -11.37
CA ALA A 106 -1.43 14.44 -10.87
C ALA A 106 -2.33 13.77 -9.82
N TYR A 107 -2.78 14.54 -8.83
CA TYR A 107 -3.61 14.03 -7.73
C TYR A 107 -4.90 13.37 -8.23
N GLU A 108 -5.57 13.95 -9.21
CA GLU A 108 -6.81 13.42 -9.78
C GLU A 108 -6.59 12.06 -10.44
N ASP A 109 -5.50 11.90 -11.20
CA ASP A 109 -5.16 10.62 -11.82
C ASP A 109 -4.76 9.58 -10.76
N TYR A 110 -4.05 9.97 -9.70
CA TYR A 110 -3.73 9.09 -8.57
C TYR A 110 -5.01 8.58 -7.88
N LEU A 111 -5.95 9.48 -7.62
CA LEU A 111 -7.21 9.14 -6.98
C LEU A 111 -8.08 8.25 -7.88
N PHE A 112 -8.09 8.49 -9.19
CA PHE A 112 -8.78 7.64 -10.16
C PHE A 112 -8.24 6.20 -10.14
N ASP A 113 -6.92 6.04 -10.23
CA ASP A 113 -6.28 4.71 -10.15
C ASP A 113 -6.58 4.03 -8.81
N LEU A 114 -6.45 4.77 -7.70
CA LEU A 114 -6.73 4.24 -6.37
C LEU A 114 -8.18 3.75 -6.24
N LYS A 115 -9.16 4.52 -6.74
CA LYS A 115 -10.58 4.11 -6.77
C LYS A 115 -10.78 2.86 -7.63
N SER A 116 -10.12 2.80 -8.79
CA SER A 116 -10.17 1.64 -9.69
C SER A 116 -9.59 0.38 -9.01
N ASP A 117 -8.45 0.51 -8.35
CA ASP A 117 -7.79 -0.58 -7.64
C ASP A 117 -8.63 -1.08 -6.46
N ILE A 118 -9.14 -0.18 -5.61
CA ILE A 118 -10.03 -0.55 -4.50
C ILE A 118 -11.26 -1.30 -5.00
N LYS A 119 -11.91 -0.76 -6.04
CA LYS A 119 -13.09 -1.39 -6.64
C LYS A 119 -12.76 -2.78 -7.17
N PHE A 120 -11.64 -2.93 -7.89
CA PHE A 120 -11.20 -4.22 -8.39
C PHE A 120 -11.01 -5.24 -7.26
N TYR A 121 -10.31 -4.87 -6.19
CA TYR A 121 -10.05 -5.78 -5.07
C TYR A 121 -11.34 -6.17 -4.34
N ASN A 122 -12.25 -5.21 -4.13
CA ASN A 122 -13.54 -5.43 -3.49
C ASN A 122 -14.42 -6.37 -4.34
N GLU A 123 -14.58 -6.11 -5.64
CA GLU A 123 -15.39 -6.93 -6.56
C GLU A 123 -14.89 -8.38 -6.67
N ASN A 124 -13.59 -8.61 -6.47
CA ASN A 124 -12.98 -9.93 -6.49
C ASN A 124 -12.89 -10.60 -5.10
N GLY A 125 -13.39 -9.94 -4.04
CA GLY A 125 -13.39 -10.47 -2.68
C GLY A 125 -11.99 -10.63 -2.08
N TYR A 126 -11.04 -9.81 -2.52
CA TYR A 126 -9.69 -9.77 -1.96
C TYR A 126 -9.62 -8.86 -0.74
N THR A 127 -9.02 -9.35 0.34
CA THR A 127 -8.78 -8.57 1.57
C THR A 127 -7.36 -8.78 2.08
N ILE A 128 -6.81 -7.79 2.77
CA ILE A 128 -5.54 -7.91 3.48
C ILE A 128 -5.84 -8.38 4.90
N SER A 129 -5.57 -9.66 5.17
CA SER A 129 -5.83 -10.27 6.49
C SER A 129 -4.78 -9.89 7.54
N SER A 130 -3.53 -9.69 7.12
CA SER A 130 -2.45 -9.24 8.00
C SER A 130 -1.30 -8.64 7.21
N PHE A 131 -0.48 -7.84 7.89
CA PHE A 131 0.79 -7.38 7.39
C PHE A 131 1.87 -7.52 8.48
N ALA A 132 3.12 -7.70 8.10
CA ALA A 132 4.24 -7.88 9.01
C ALA A 132 5.50 -7.21 8.43
N PRO A 133 5.85 -5.99 8.88
CA PRO A 133 7.11 -5.36 8.53
C PRO A 133 8.28 -6.10 9.22
N SER A 134 9.44 -6.10 8.58
CA SER A 134 10.66 -6.72 9.10
C SER A 134 11.05 -6.21 10.49
N ALA A 135 11.92 -6.94 11.19
CA ALA A 135 12.46 -6.46 12.44
C ALA A 135 13.25 -5.16 12.21
N SER A 136 13.32 -4.29 13.23
CA SER A 136 14.08 -3.03 13.12
C SER A 136 15.57 -3.27 12.88
N THR A 137 16.08 -4.43 13.29
CA THR A 137 17.45 -4.91 13.04
C THR A 137 17.70 -5.28 11.58
N ASP A 138 16.65 -5.58 10.83
CA ASP A 138 16.74 -6.01 9.42
C ASP A 138 16.58 -4.82 8.46
N VAL A 139 16.37 -3.62 9.00
CA VAL A 139 16.33 -2.38 8.21
C VAL A 139 17.74 -2.07 7.74
N VAL A 140 17.92 -1.99 6.44
CA VAL A 140 19.21 -1.67 5.82
C VAL A 140 19.28 -0.18 5.58
N PHE A 141 20.18 0.51 6.28
CA PHE A 141 20.49 1.93 6.07
C PHE A 141 21.70 2.09 5.15
N PHE A 142 21.63 3.05 4.23
CA PHE A 142 22.72 3.34 3.31
C PHE A 142 22.68 4.79 2.82
N THR A 143 23.77 5.25 2.22
CA THR A 143 23.88 6.59 1.63
C THR A 143 24.19 6.45 0.14
N GLU A 144 23.39 7.08 -0.70
CA GLU A 144 23.56 7.07 -2.16
C GLU A 144 23.12 8.43 -2.72
N ASP A 145 23.87 8.96 -3.68
CA ASP A 145 23.60 10.25 -4.35
C ASP A 145 23.39 11.44 -3.40
N GLY A 146 24.04 11.42 -2.23
CA GLY A 146 23.95 12.48 -1.21
C GLY A 146 22.74 12.38 -0.28
N PHE A 147 21.92 11.33 -0.41
CA PHE A 147 20.74 11.11 0.43
C PHE A 147 20.94 9.93 1.40
N GLU A 148 20.26 10.00 2.54
CA GLU A 148 20.12 8.86 3.46
C GLU A 148 18.93 8.00 3.06
N TRP A 149 19.14 6.69 2.97
CA TRP A 149 18.16 5.72 2.51
C TRP A 149 17.97 4.61 3.54
N ALA A 150 16.76 4.06 3.56
CA ALA A 150 16.43 2.87 4.31
C ALA A 150 15.69 1.87 3.42
N ARG A 151 15.96 0.59 3.63
CA ARG A 151 15.25 -0.50 2.95
C ARG A 151 14.79 -1.53 3.95
N LEU A 152 13.53 -1.96 3.81
CA LEU A 152 12.94 -3.00 4.63
C LEU A 152 11.83 -3.70 3.86
N TRP A 153 11.54 -4.95 4.21
CA TRP A 153 10.43 -5.69 3.62
C TRP A 153 9.21 -5.69 4.54
N CYS A 154 8.03 -5.85 3.95
CA CYS A 154 6.78 -6.10 4.66
C CYS A 154 6.06 -7.27 3.98
N ALA A 155 5.72 -8.30 4.76
CA ALA A 155 4.86 -9.38 4.27
C ALA A 155 3.40 -8.96 4.36
N TYR A 156 2.63 -9.13 3.30
CA TYR A 156 1.18 -8.98 3.28
C TYR A 156 0.52 -10.31 3.03
N THR A 157 -0.44 -10.70 3.87
CA THR A 157 -1.25 -11.90 3.67
C THR A 157 -2.61 -11.52 3.08
N ILE A 158 -2.76 -11.79 1.79
CA ILE A 158 -4.00 -11.53 1.03
C ILE A 158 -4.89 -12.77 1.10
N LYS A 159 -6.18 -12.55 1.36
CA LYS A 159 -7.21 -13.58 1.41
C LYS A 159 -8.17 -13.42 0.22
N ALA A 160 -8.55 -14.54 -0.39
CA ALA A 160 -9.56 -14.65 -1.42
C ALA A 160 -10.49 -15.82 -1.09
N GLY A 161 -11.63 -15.56 -0.47
CA GLY A 161 -12.48 -16.64 0.06
C GLY A 161 -11.75 -17.50 1.10
N LYS A 162 -11.47 -18.77 0.77
CA LYS A 162 -10.73 -19.70 1.66
C LYS A 162 -9.21 -19.66 1.45
N ASP A 163 -8.75 -19.13 0.32
CA ASP A 163 -7.34 -19.12 -0.05
C ASP A 163 -6.62 -17.96 0.62
N ARG A 164 -5.35 -18.18 0.94
CA ARG A 164 -4.45 -17.17 1.50
C ARG A 164 -3.11 -17.23 0.78
N LYS A 165 -2.57 -16.07 0.44
CA LYS A 165 -1.23 -15.93 -0.13
C LYS A 165 -0.48 -14.84 0.60
N THR A 166 0.75 -15.15 1.00
CA THR A 166 1.67 -14.14 1.51
C THR A 166 2.57 -13.65 0.38
N ILE A 167 2.65 -12.32 0.23
CA ILE A 167 3.58 -11.64 -0.67
C ILE A 167 4.53 -10.78 0.15
N ASN A 168 5.78 -10.67 -0.27
CA ASN A 168 6.76 -9.79 0.35
C ASN A 168 6.98 -8.57 -0.53
N GLU A 169 6.87 -7.40 0.06
CA GLU A 169 7.08 -6.13 -0.61
C GLU A 169 8.30 -5.43 -0.01
N VAL A 170 9.25 -4.99 -0.84
CA VAL A 170 10.47 -4.33 -0.36
C VAL A 170 10.34 -2.83 -0.54
N PHE A 171 10.19 -2.11 0.56
CA PHE A 171 10.11 -0.66 0.60
C PHE A 171 11.49 -0.03 0.56
N VAL A 172 11.63 1.01 -0.26
CA VAL A 172 12.78 1.90 -0.28
C VAL A 172 12.32 3.27 0.18
N LEU A 173 12.92 3.75 1.26
CA LEU A 173 12.63 5.05 1.84
C LEU A 173 13.83 5.96 1.72
N ARG A 174 13.56 7.23 1.47
CA ARG A 174 14.53 8.33 1.50
C ARG A 174 14.21 9.20 2.70
N LYS A 175 15.24 9.69 3.37
CA LYS A 175 15.09 10.69 4.43
C LYS A 175 15.06 12.08 3.81
N ASP A 176 14.03 12.86 4.14
CA ASP A 176 13.89 14.23 3.69
C ASP A 176 14.70 15.21 4.56
N ASP A 177 14.73 16.47 4.13
CA ASP A 177 15.44 17.58 4.76
C ASP A 177 14.96 17.85 6.20
N LYS A 178 13.73 17.41 6.53
CA LYS A 178 13.13 17.51 7.86
C LYS A 178 13.41 16.28 8.73
N SER A 179 14.32 15.41 8.27
CA SER A 179 14.65 14.13 8.91
C SER A 179 13.51 13.13 8.99
N HIS A 180 12.49 13.27 8.13
CA HIS A 180 11.40 12.29 8.03
C HIS A 180 11.71 11.24 6.95
N TRP A 181 11.41 9.99 7.25
CA TRP A 181 11.48 8.92 6.26
C TRP A 181 10.24 8.96 5.36
N ARG A 182 10.46 8.98 4.05
CA ARG A 182 9.41 8.98 3.01
C ARG A 182 9.59 7.78 2.09
N ILE A 183 8.50 7.16 1.69
CA ILE A 183 8.51 6.06 0.73
C ILE A 183 8.85 6.64 -0.64
N TYR A 184 10.03 6.30 -1.14
CA TYR A 184 10.50 6.67 -2.47
C TYR A 184 9.99 5.69 -3.53
N GLY A 185 9.82 4.43 -3.14
CA GLY A 185 9.23 3.41 -3.98
C GLY A 185 9.50 2.00 -3.47
N TRP A 186 9.47 1.07 -4.41
CA TRP A 186 9.50 -0.37 -4.13
C TRP A 186 10.57 -1.08 -4.97
N LYS A 187 11.07 -2.21 -4.45
CA LYS A 187 11.92 -3.13 -5.21
C LYS A 187 11.24 -4.48 -5.34
N GLU A 188 11.33 -5.06 -6.53
CA GLU A 188 10.98 -6.47 -6.72
C GLU A 188 11.88 -7.35 -5.85
N ASP A 189 11.25 -8.28 -5.14
CA ASP A 189 11.94 -9.38 -4.46
C ASP A 189 12.48 -10.33 -5.53
N ASN A 190 13.69 -10.03 -6.02
CA ASN A 190 14.46 -10.97 -6.81
C ASN A 190 15.03 -12.01 -5.86
N GLY A 191 14.22 -13.01 -5.52
CA GLY A 191 14.59 -14.14 -4.66
C GLY A 191 15.90 -14.81 -5.05
#